data_AF-E4UZG9-F1
#
_entry.id   AF-E4UZG9-F1
#
_cell.length_a   1.000
_cell.length_b   1.000
_cell.length_c   1.000
_cell.angle_alpha   90.00
_cell.angle_beta   90.00
_cell.angle_gamma   90.00
#
_symmetry.space_group_name_H-M   'P 1'
#
loop_
_entity.id
_entity.type
_entity.pdbx_description
1 polymer ?
#
loop_
_entity_poly.entity_id
_entity_poly.type
_entity_poly.pdbx_seq_one_letter_code
_entity_poly.pdbx_strand_id
1 'polypeptide(L)'
;MGVFSWLLPNGRVSFHHSGKSVILKRKPQKANPGVDESKYISLADLCKSATPADCQLNPFLFNGHLQTAWTLMRTDDIPVYYKRWRFEGDSPDYRGSFEVDFVVEPYNNSKTSSNGTAIQSDNGTFESSTPPDSTHPSPRTSFFTEEEFSALPSDDKKPMLVVLHGLSGGSHEPYLRNIVDPLHKQGWEVCVVNFRGCANSKVTSSILYNARATWDVRQTVRWIRKNFPSRPLFGIGFSLGANILTNYVGEEGEDCQLKAAVVCSNPWNLEVSSLALQRTWVGSQVYSRTMGSSMKRLFEQHVDKLREHPRVDVERVRKTTYLHEFDRELQAPVWGYPTETAYYRDASSIDSLFAVKIPLFAIQAEDDAISSKEALPYLEMTKTPYAVMCTTSWGGHLSWFEYGGGRWFTKPVVNFLNKMASEIDLDAPLTVVEEEPESKLTPATSSERVDGPHPDFKPMRRKLHMPIPDGEE
;
A
#
# COMPACT_ATOMS: atom_id res chain seq x y z
N MET A 1 -6.05 34.27 -16.26
CA MET A 1 -5.82 32.95 -16.88
C MET A 1 -5.09 33.18 -18.20
N GLY A 2 -3.86 32.69 -18.32
CA GLY A 2 -2.98 32.98 -19.46
C GLY A 2 -3.36 32.21 -20.73
N VAL A 3 -3.10 32.83 -21.87
CA VAL A 3 -3.50 32.43 -23.25
C VAL A 3 -2.96 31.04 -23.70
N PHE A 4 -2.19 30.35 -22.85
CA PHE A 4 -1.57 29.06 -23.15
C PHE A 4 -2.08 27.89 -22.31
N SER A 5 -3.06 28.06 -21.40
CA SER A 5 -3.48 26.96 -20.52
C SER A 5 -4.19 25.80 -21.23
N TRP A 6 -4.70 26.00 -22.45
CA TRP A 6 -5.29 24.91 -23.25
C TRP A 6 -4.23 24.00 -23.90
N LEU A 7 -2.98 24.47 -24.00
CA LEU A 7 -1.90 23.75 -24.69
C LEU A 7 -1.17 22.74 -23.79
N LEU A 8 -1.48 22.69 -22.50
CA LEU A 8 -0.89 21.71 -21.59
C LEU A 8 -1.68 20.40 -21.66
N PRO A 9 -1.03 19.26 -21.98
CA PRO A 9 -1.72 17.97 -22.02
C PRO A 9 -2.31 17.65 -20.65
N ASN A 10 -3.63 17.48 -20.61
CA ASN A 10 -4.36 17.06 -19.41
C ASN A 10 -4.48 15.52 -19.42
N GLY A 11 -4.05 14.87 -18.34
CA GLY A 11 -4.22 13.43 -18.19
C GLY A 11 -5.70 13.06 -18.14
N ARG A 12 -6.12 12.06 -18.92
CA ARG A 12 -7.50 11.55 -18.86
C ARG A 12 -7.68 10.80 -17.55
N VAL A 13 -8.61 11.24 -16.72
CA VAL A 13 -9.05 10.55 -15.50
C VAL A 13 -10.24 9.66 -15.84
N SER A 14 -10.26 8.42 -15.36
CA SER A 14 -11.35 7.46 -15.59
C SER A 14 -11.63 6.67 -14.32
N PHE A 15 -12.89 6.31 -14.09
CA PHE A 15 -13.32 5.54 -12.92
C PHE A 15 -13.89 4.20 -13.34
N HIS A 16 -13.44 3.14 -12.68
CA HIS A 16 -13.89 1.77 -12.89
C HIS A 16 -14.46 1.28 -11.57
N HIS A 17 -15.73 0.89 -11.57
CA HIS A 17 -16.45 0.45 -10.37
C HIS A 17 -17.68 -0.33 -10.77
N SER A 18 -18.25 -1.09 -9.83
CA SER A 18 -19.56 -1.72 -10.03
C SER A 18 -20.66 -0.68 -10.21
N GLY A 19 -21.66 -0.99 -11.03
CA GLY A 19 -22.91 -0.22 -11.07
C GLY A 19 -23.67 -0.25 -9.73
N LYS A 20 -23.33 -1.21 -8.85
CA LYS A 20 -23.90 -1.41 -7.51
C LYS A 20 -22.95 -0.96 -6.40
N SER A 21 -22.19 0.12 -6.61
CA SER A 21 -21.28 0.63 -5.57
C SER A 21 -21.98 0.81 -4.22
N VAL A 22 -21.26 0.47 -3.15
CA VAL A 22 -21.76 0.59 -1.78
C VAL A 22 -22.21 2.01 -1.48
N ILE A 23 -23.34 2.12 -0.79
CA ILE A 23 -23.94 3.38 -0.38
C ILE A 23 -23.50 3.70 1.04
N LEU A 24 -22.96 4.90 1.20
CA LEU A 24 -22.42 5.43 2.44
C LEU A 24 -23.40 6.44 3.02
N LYS A 25 -23.74 6.28 4.29
CA LYS A 25 -24.57 7.25 5.03
C LYS A 25 -23.71 8.45 5.43
N ARG A 26 -24.19 9.66 5.14
CA ARG A 26 -23.53 10.90 5.59
C ARG A 26 -23.87 11.19 7.05
N LYS A 27 -22.94 11.84 7.76
CA LYS A 27 -23.22 12.42 9.08
C LYS A 27 -24.25 13.53 8.96
N PRO A 28 -25.09 13.76 9.98
CA PRO A 28 -25.99 14.90 9.99
C PRO A 28 -25.19 16.21 9.94
N GLN A 29 -25.37 17.02 8.89
CA GLN A 29 -24.77 18.36 8.86
C GLN A 29 -25.58 19.35 9.71
N LYS A 30 -24.90 20.34 10.30
CA LYS A 30 -25.55 21.55 10.79
C LYS A 30 -26.01 22.34 9.56
N ALA A 31 -27.33 22.52 9.43
CA ALA A 31 -27.95 23.11 8.24
C ALA A 31 -27.27 24.42 7.80
N ASN A 32 -26.63 24.39 6.63
CA ASN A 32 -26.38 25.57 5.84
C ASN A 32 -27.48 25.66 4.77
N PRO A 33 -28.24 26.75 4.69
CA PRO A 33 -29.30 26.88 3.70
C PRO A 33 -28.69 26.97 2.29
N GLY A 34 -28.88 25.95 1.46
CA GLY A 34 -28.60 26.02 0.01
C GLY A 34 -27.87 24.83 -0.63
N VAL A 35 -27.42 23.82 0.12
CA VAL A 35 -26.79 22.62 -0.46
C VAL A 35 -27.75 21.44 -0.35
N ASP A 36 -28.19 20.89 -1.49
CA ASP A 36 -28.93 19.63 -1.54
C ASP A 36 -27.97 18.47 -1.24
N GLU A 37 -27.84 18.16 0.05
CA GLU A 37 -27.06 17.05 0.52
C GLU A 37 -27.95 15.84 0.75
N SER A 38 -28.04 14.98 -0.26
CA SER A 38 -28.57 13.62 -0.08
C SER A 38 -27.97 13.00 1.20
N LYS A 39 -28.82 12.40 2.03
CA LYS A 39 -28.44 11.66 3.25
C LYS A 39 -27.44 10.52 2.99
N TYR A 40 -27.33 10.10 1.73
CA TYR A 40 -26.48 9.02 1.27
C TYR A 40 -25.64 9.44 0.06
N ILE A 41 -24.47 8.83 -0.10
CA ILE A 41 -23.60 8.98 -1.27
C ILE A 41 -23.05 7.61 -1.67
N SER A 42 -22.98 7.32 -2.97
CA SER A 42 -22.29 6.11 -3.41
C SER A 42 -20.78 6.24 -3.21
N LEU A 43 -20.06 5.14 -2.97
CA LEU A 43 -18.60 5.14 -2.92
C LEU A 43 -17.99 5.69 -4.21
N ALA A 44 -18.57 5.36 -5.37
CA ALA A 44 -18.14 5.89 -6.66
C ALA A 44 -18.21 7.42 -6.73
N ASP A 45 -19.32 8.01 -6.28
CA ASP A 45 -19.49 9.47 -6.28
C ASP A 45 -18.61 10.14 -5.23
N LEU A 46 -18.36 9.48 -4.10
CA LEU A 46 -17.40 9.95 -3.11
C LEU A 46 -15.99 10.04 -3.70
N CYS A 47 -15.51 8.96 -4.34
CA CYS A 47 -14.22 8.91 -5.02
C CYS A 47 -14.12 9.96 -6.13
N LYS A 48 -15.17 10.13 -6.95
CA LYS A 48 -15.22 11.17 -8.00
C LYS A 48 -15.15 12.57 -7.38
N SER A 49 -15.92 12.84 -6.32
CA SER A 49 -15.92 14.14 -5.64
C SER A 49 -14.60 14.46 -4.92
N ALA A 50 -13.86 13.44 -4.50
CA ALA A 50 -12.54 13.58 -3.91
C ALA A 50 -11.45 13.89 -4.95
N THR A 51 -11.69 13.51 -6.21
CA THR A 51 -10.69 13.57 -7.27
C THR A 51 -10.77 14.90 -8.03
N PRO A 52 -9.65 15.64 -8.19
CA PRO A 52 -9.64 16.82 -9.04
C PRO A 52 -10.07 16.48 -10.48
N ALA A 53 -10.87 17.37 -11.09
CA ALA A 53 -11.34 17.18 -12.45
C ALA A 53 -10.22 17.23 -13.50
N ASP A 54 -9.12 17.92 -13.17
CA ASP A 54 -7.93 18.09 -13.98
C ASP A 54 -6.75 17.28 -13.43
N CYS A 55 -6.00 16.64 -14.32
CA CYS A 55 -4.75 15.94 -14.05
C CYS A 55 -3.63 16.57 -14.89
N GLN A 56 -3.24 17.79 -14.49
CA GLN A 56 -2.19 18.55 -15.17
C GLN A 56 -0.82 18.18 -14.62
N LEU A 57 -0.15 17.26 -15.32
CA LEU A 57 1.18 16.81 -14.98
C LEU A 57 2.27 17.66 -15.65
N ASN A 58 3.50 17.57 -15.15
CA ASN A 58 4.64 18.29 -15.68
C ASN A 58 4.92 17.88 -17.15
N PRO A 59 4.74 18.75 -18.16
CA PRO A 59 4.86 18.41 -19.57
C PRO A 59 6.26 17.93 -19.98
N PHE A 60 7.29 18.21 -19.19
CA PHE A 60 8.64 17.70 -19.43
C PHE A 60 8.82 16.23 -19.03
N LEU A 61 7.89 15.68 -18.24
CA LEU A 61 7.89 14.28 -17.80
C LEU A 61 6.87 13.44 -18.60
N PHE A 62 6.66 13.75 -19.88
CA PHE A 62 5.53 13.35 -20.76
C PHE A 62 5.24 11.84 -20.95
N ASN A 63 5.89 10.95 -20.22
CA ASN A 63 5.55 9.54 -20.14
C ASN A 63 5.87 8.95 -18.76
N GLY A 64 5.36 7.76 -18.49
CA GLY A 64 5.52 7.07 -17.22
C GLY A 64 6.97 6.71 -16.89
N HIS A 65 7.84 6.52 -17.89
CA HIS A 65 9.25 6.26 -17.65
C HIS A 65 9.96 7.50 -17.09
N LEU A 66 9.73 8.68 -17.67
CA LEU A 66 10.31 9.94 -17.20
C LEU A 66 9.77 10.32 -15.82
N GLN A 67 8.45 10.17 -15.60
CA GLN A 67 7.83 10.32 -14.28
C GLN A 67 8.52 9.43 -13.23
N THR A 68 8.64 8.14 -13.53
CA THR A 68 9.23 7.15 -12.60
C THR A 68 10.71 7.41 -12.36
N ALA A 69 11.48 7.75 -13.40
CA ALA A 69 12.89 8.10 -13.28
C ALA A 69 13.08 9.35 -12.41
N TRP A 70 12.22 10.36 -12.56
CA TRP A 70 12.25 11.56 -11.74
C TRP A 70 12.00 11.26 -10.25
N THR A 71 11.13 10.30 -9.93
CA THR A 71 10.94 9.85 -8.53
C THR A 71 12.23 9.31 -7.93
N LEU A 72 13.08 8.64 -8.71
CA LEU A 72 14.36 8.09 -8.22
C LEU A 72 15.46 9.15 -8.06
N MET A 73 15.39 10.25 -8.82
CA MET A 73 16.41 11.31 -8.79
C MET A 73 16.11 12.42 -7.78
N ARG A 74 14.84 12.61 -7.43
CA ARG A 74 14.39 13.75 -6.65
C ARG A 74 14.43 13.49 -5.15
N THR A 75 15.08 14.38 -4.42
CA THR A 75 15.09 14.40 -2.95
C THR A 75 14.08 15.42 -2.44
N ASP A 76 12.83 15.00 -2.23
CA ASP A 76 11.84 15.85 -1.55
C ASP A 76 12.15 15.93 -0.06
N ASP A 77 12.36 17.14 0.47
CA ASP A 77 12.51 17.36 1.91
C ASP A 77 11.17 17.67 2.57
N ILE A 78 10.43 16.61 2.93
CA ILE A 78 9.11 16.73 3.58
C ILE A 78 9.29 16.51 5.09
N PRO A 79 8.95 17.50 5.95
CA PRO A 79 9.32 17.52 7.36
C PRO A 79 8.42 16.65 8.24
N VAL A 80 8.43 15.34 8.02
CA VAL A 80 7.76 14.35 8.88
C VAL A 80 8.78 13.74 9.85
N TYR A 81 8.42 13.72 11.13
CA TYR A 81 9.23 13.19 12.22
C TYR A 81 8.54 11.97 12.82
N TYR A 82 9.33 11.00 13.26
CA TYR A 82 8.83 9.72 13.74
C TYR A 82 9.45 9.33 15.08
N LYS A 83 8.66 8.63 15.88
CA LYS A 83 9.16 7.75 16.92
C LYS A 83 8.85 6.30 16.59
N ARG A 84 9.86 5.45 16.76
CA ARG A 84 9.84 4.05 16.37
C ARG A 84 9.62 3.16 17.58
N TRP A 85 8.75 2.17 17.41
CA TRP A 85 8.62 1.05 18.34
C TRP A 85 8.87 -0.27 17.63
N ARG A 86 9.51 -1.21 18.33
CA ARG A 86 9.72 -2.59 17.87
C ARG A 86 8.69 -3.51 18.49
N PHE A 87 7.96 -4.23 17.66
CA PHE A 87 7.05 -5.29 18.07
C PHE A 87 7.72 -6.64 17.88
N GLU A 88 7.55 -7.52 18.86
CA GLU A 88 7.78 -8.94 18.68
C GLU A 88 6.57 -9.57 17.98
N GLY A 89 6.82 -10.29 16.88
CA GLY A 89 5.79 -10.92 16.06
C GLY A 89 5.00 -11.96 16.86
N ASP A 90 3.68 -11.86 16.82
CA ASP A 90 2.77 -12.71 17.59
C ASP A 90 2.39 -14.02 16.88
N SER A 91 2.80 -14.19 15.62
CA SER A 91 2.48 -15.35 14.81
C SER A 91 3.57 -16.42 14.88
N PRO A 92 3.22 -17.69 15.19
CA PRO A 92 4.18 -18.79 15.18
C PRO A 92 4.73 -19.08 13.77
N ASP A 93 3.96 -18.75 12.73
CA ASP A 93 4.25 -18.98 11.31
C ASP A 93 5.15 -17.89 10.70
N TYR A 94 5.21 -16.72 11.34
CA TYR A 94 5.97 -15.56 10.86
C TYR A 94 6.74 -14.88 12.01
N ARG A 95 7.60 -15.66 12.67
CA ARG A 95 8.40 -15.26 13.85
C ARG A 95 9.39 -14.14 13.54
N GLY A 96 9.86 -13.47 14.57
CA GLY A 96 10.79 -12.34 14.49
C GLY A 96 10.09 -11.05 14.90
N SER A 97 10.77 -9.92 14.72
CA SER A 97 10.31 -8.60 15.11
C SER A 97 10.11 -7.71 13.88
N PHE A 98 9.25 -6.72 14.02
CA PHE A 98 9.06 -5.67 13.03
C PHE A 98 8.96 -4.31 13.73
N GLU A 99 9.08 -3.23 12.97
CA GLU A 99 9.16 -1.87 13.51
C GLU A 99 8.06 -0.99 12.93
N VAL A 100 7.43 -0.20 13.79
CA VAL A 100 6.38 0.76 13.41
C VAL A 100 6.82 2.15 13.79
N ASP A 101 6.78 3.06 12.82
CA ASP A 101 7.09 4.47 12.99
C ASP A 101 5.82 5.28 13.18
N PHE A 102 5.65 5.90 14.34
CA PHE A 102 4.54 6.77 14.67
C PHE A 102 4.94 8.22 14.40
N VAL A 103 4.11 8.95 13.68
CA VAL A 103 4.37 10.37 13.40
C VAL A 103 4.25 11.16 14.70
N VAL A 104 5.22 12.04 14.93
CA VAL A 104 5.28 12.91 16.11
C VAL A 104 5.59 14.35 15.72
N GLU A 105 5.31 15.27 16.63
CA GLU A 105 5.76 16.65 16.49
C GLU A 105 7.29 16.74 16.39
N PRO A 106 7.83 17.73 15.66
CA PRO A 106 9.27 17.93 15.55
C PRO A 106 9.94 18.06 16.93
N TYR A 107 11.04 17.35 17.12
CA TYR A 107 11.83 17.38 18.36
C TYR A 107 13.28 17.84 18.10
N ASN A 108 13.90 18.50 19.09
CA ASN A 108 15.26 19.01 18.97
C ASN A 108 16.30 17.87 19.01
N ASN A 109 16.89 17.54 17.85
CA ASN A 109 18.00 16.58 17.75
C ASN A 109 19.34 17.08 18.30
N SER A 110 19.43 18.31 18.81
CA SER A 110 20.70 18.93 19.24
C SER A 110 21.33 18.33 20.51
N LYS A 111 20.67 17.37 21.17
CA LYS A 111 21.20 16.73 22.39
C LYS A 111 21.75 15.31 22.21
N THR A 112 21.65 14.71 21.02
CA THR A 112 22.09 13.33 20.76
C THR A 112 23.33 13.22 19.86
N SER A 113 23.94 14.34 19.49
CA SER A 113 25.16 14.37 18.65
C SER A 113 26.35 14.99 19.38
N SER A 114 26.68 14.49 20.56
CA SER A 114 28.00 14.69 21.19
C SER A 114 28.77 13.38 21.14
N ASN A 115 29.27 13.04 19.94
CA ASN A 115 30.43 12.18 19.62
C ASN A 115 30.19 11.47 18.28
N GLY A 116 30.53 12.16 17.19
CA GLY A 116 30.51 11.57 15.86
C GLY A 116 30.52 12.66 14.81
N THR A 117 31.65 12.80 14.11
CA THR A 117 31.86 13.70 12.97
C THR A 117 30.67 13.72 12.02
N ALA A 118 30.07 14.90 11.83
CA ALA A 118 29.09 15.15 10.79
C ALA A 118 29.77 14.95 9.43
N ILE A 119 29.58 13.78 8.82
CA ILE A 119 29.84 13.59 7.40
C ILE A 119 28.60 14.11 6.68
N GLN A 120 28.74 15.27 6.05
CA GLN A 120 27.87 15.66 4.93
C GLN A 120 27.96 14.56 3.88
N SER A 121 26.91 13.73 3.77
CA SER A 121 26.75 12.82 2.64
C SER A 121 26.03 13.57 1.53
N ASP A 122 26.85 14.01 0.58
CA ASP A 122 26.43 14.43 -0.75
C ASP A 122 25.88 13.20 -1.51
N ASN A 123 24.91 13.45 -2.40
CA ASN A 123 24.21 12.54 -3.31
C ASN A 123 23.05 11.70 -2.75
N GLY A 124 21.84 12.09 -3.16
CA GLY A 124 20.54 11.46 -2.90
C GLY A 124 20.31 10.10 -3.55
N THR A 125 21.22 9.16 -3.35
CA THR A 125 20.92 7.72 -3.32
C THR A 125 21.06 7.30 -1.87
N PHE A 126 20.08 6.57 -1.31
CA PHE A 126 20.13 6.06 0.06
C PHE A 126 21.29 5.04 0.17
N GLU A 127 22.52 5.56 0.27
CA GLU A 127 23.78 4.85 0.41
C GLU A 127 24.25 5.03 1.85
N SER A 128 23.68 4.24 2.75
CA SER A 128 24.44 3.78 3.90
C SER A 128 25.02 2.42 3.53
N SER A 129 26.29 2.41 3.10
CA SER A 129 27.13 1.21 3.00
C SER A 129 27.53 0.65 4.36
N THR A 130 27.12 1.31 5.45
CA THR A 130 27.19 0.80 6.82
C THR A 130 26.07 -0.22 7.08
N PRO A 131 26.36 -1.32 7.82
CA PRO A 131 25.33 -2.25 8.27
C PRO A 131 24.19 -1.50 8.97
N PRO A 132 22.94 -2.00 8.93
CA PRO A 132 21.86 -1.42 9.71
C PRO A 132 22.28 -1.44 11.19
N ASP A 133 22.69 -0.29 11.70
CA ASP A 133 22.94 -0.12 13.10
C ASP A 133 21.60 0.15 13.76
N SER A 134 21.08 -0.85 14.49
CA SER A 134 19.84 -0.73 15.25
C SER A 134 19.87 0.40 16.29
N THR A 135 21.02 1.03 16.53
CA THR A 135 21.15 2.21 17.39
C THR A 135 20.95 3.54 16.66
N HIS A 136 20.95 3.57 15.33
CA HIS A 136 20.84 4.78 14.52
C HIS A 136 19.71 4.69 13.46
N PRO A 137 18.50 5.15 13.80
CA PRO A 137 17.39 5.17 12.86
C PRO A 137 17.59 6.22 11.75
N SER A 138 16.74 6.20 10.72
CA SER A 138 16.80 7.19 9.63
C SER A 138 16.73 8.63 10.15
N PRO A 139 17.24 9.63 9.39
CA PRO A 139 17.07 11.04 9.74
C PRO A 139 15.61 11.38 10.03
N ARG A 140 15.36 12.06 11.16
CA ARG A 140 14.03 12.39 11.73
C ARG A 140 13.26 11.23 12.37
N THR A 141 13.92 10.12 12.68
CA THR A 141 13.35 9.05 13.48
C THR A 141 14.12 8.93 14.80
N SER A 142 13.42 8.65 15.90
CA SER A 142 14.01 8.30 17.20
C SER A 142 13.26 7.09 17.76
N PHE A 143 13.75 6.43 18.80
CA PHE A 143 13.01 5.34 19.44
C PHE A 143 12.15 5.90 20.58
N PHE A 144 10.99 5.29 20.79
CA PHE A 144 10.25 5.48 22.03
C PHE A 144 11.01 4.84 23.21
N THR A 145 10.93 5.46 24.39
CA THR A 145 11.17 4.72 25.65
C THR A 145 9.97 3.86 25.99
N GLU A 146 10.13 2.89 26.89
CA GLU A 146 9.01 2.06 27.35
C GLU A 146 7.89 2.90 27.99
N GLU A 147 8.26 3.94 28.75
CA GLU A 147 7.32 4.86 29.39
C GLU A 147 6.56 5.69 28.35
N GLU A 148 7.26 6.22 27.34
CA GLU A 148 6.63 7.00 26.27
C GLU A 148 5.65 6.16 25.46
N PHE A 149 6.06 4.93 25.10
CA PHE A 149 5.21 4.02 24.35
C PHE A 149 3.99 3.57 25.15
N SER A 150 4.18 3.26 26.43
CA SER A 150 3.09 2.86 27.34
C SER A 150 2.10 3.99 27.62
N ALA A 151 2.50 5.25 27.42
CA ALA A 151 1.65 6.43 27.56
C ALA A 151 0.90 6.81 26.27
N LEU A 152 1.18 6.17 25.13
CA LEU A 152 0.47 6.43 23.87
C LEU A 152 -1.04 6.15 23.89
N PRO A 153 -1.58 5.10 24.56
CA PRO A 153 -3.00 4.78 24.51
C PRO A 153 -3.90 5.97 24.83
N SER A 154 -5.01 6.10 24.09
CA SER A 154 -5.94 7.23 24.20
C SER A 154 -7.35 6.83 23.76
N ASP A 155 -8.36 7.42 24.41
CA ASP A 155 -9.78 7.27 24.08
C ASP A 155 -10.33 8.37 23.16
N ASP A 156 -9.45 9.21 22.60
CA ASP A 156 -9.88 10.22 21.63
C ASP A 156 -10.45 9.60 20.33
N LYS A 157 -11.05 10.47 19.51
CA LYS A 157 -11.72 10.08 18.25
C LYS A 157 -10.97 10.57 17.02
N LYS A 158 -9.67 10.91 17.15
CA LYS A 158 -8.88 11.35 16.01
C LYS A 158 -8.78 10.19 15.00
N PRO A 159 -8.91 10.47 13.69
CA PRO A 159 -8.70 9.43 12.69
C PRO A 159 -7.23 9.01 12.68
N MET A 160 -6.99 7.71 12.55
CA MET A 160 -5.63 7.16 12.44
C MET A 160 -5.40 6.48 11.09
N LEU A 161 -4.28 6.80 10.46
CA LEU A 161 -3.84 6.18 9.20
C LEU A 161 -2.71 5.18 9.45
N VAL A 162 -2.89 3.95 8.96
CA VAL A 162 -1.87 2.91 8.89
C VAL A 162 -1.30 2.88 7.48
N VAL A 163 0.01 3.14 7.35
CA VAL A 163 0.71 3.32 6.07
C VAL A 163 1.62 2.13 5.79
N LEU A 164 1.53 1.55 4.59
CA LEU A 164 2.43 0.51 4.08
C LEU A 164 3.26 1.03 2.90
N HIS A 165 4.58 1.00 3.03
CA HIS A 165 5.51 1.46 2.00
C HIS A 165 5.69 0.44 0.85
N GLY A 166 6.40 0.84 -0.20
CA GLY A 166 6.72 -0.02 -1.35
C GLY A 166 7.93 -0.94 -1.13
N LEU A 167 8.37 -1.62 -2.19
CA LEU A 167 9.51 -2.55 -2.15
C LEU A 167 10.78 -1.88 -1.61
N SER A 168 11.39 -2.45 -0.58
CA SER A 168 12.66 -2.04 0.04
C SER A 168 12.70 -0.60 0.59
N GLY A 169 11.55 0.04 0.79
CA GLY A 169 11.44 1.42 1.24
C GLY A 169 11.37 1.61 2.76
N GLY A 170 10.51 2.52 3.22
CA GLY A 170 10.27 2.78 4.64
C GLY A 170 9.51 4.07 4.89
N SER A 171 9.34 4.46 6.15
CA SER A 171 8.74 5.75 6.57
C SER A 171 9.45 7.00 6.03
N HIS A 172 10.67 6.85 5.50
CA HIS A 172 11.46 7.92 4.92
C HIS A 172 11.05 8.30 3.49
N GLU A 173 10.20 7.50 2.85
CA GLU A 173 9.87 7.63 1.44
C GLU A 173 9.12 8.93 1.11
N PRO A 174 9.56 9.70 0.09
CA PRO A 174 8.91 10.94 -0.33
C PRO A 174 7.43 10.81 -0.69
N TYR A 175 7.06 9.76 -1.44
CA TYR A 175 5.69 9.60 -1.94
C TYR A 175 4.68 9.44 -0.79
N LEU A 176 5.07 8.75 0.30
CA LEU A 176 4.19 8.60 1.45
C LEU A 176 4.22 9.84 2.34
N ARG A 177 5.38 10.49 2.52
CA ARG A 177 5.46 11.73 3.31
C ARG A 177 4.61 12.87 2.71
N ASN A 178 4.45 12.90 1.37
CA ASN A 178 3.54 13.81 0.67
C ASN A 178 2.04 13.61 1.04
N ILE A 179 1.67 12.45 1.59
CA ILE A 179 0.32 12.18 2.12
C ILE A 179 0.29 12.41 3.64
N VAL A 180 1.32 11.94 4.33
CA VAL A 180 1.38 11.97 5.79
C VAL A 180 1.44 13.40 6.33
N ASP A 181 2.27 14.27 5.77
CA ASP A 181 2.41 15.66 6.23
C ASP A 181 1.09 16.45 6.24
N PRO A 182 0.32 16.52 5.13
CA PRO A 182 -0.94 17.26 5.14
C PRO A 182 -2.00 16.63 6.06
N LEU A 183 -2.10 15.31 6.12
CA LEU A 183 -3.07 14.64 7.02
C LEU A 183 -2.73 14.88 8.49
N HIS A 184 -1.45 14.78 8.86
CA HIS A 184 -1.03 15.04 10.23
C HIS A 184 -1.35 16.48 10.67
N LYS A 185 -1.08 17.46 9.80
CA LYS A 185 -1.47 18.87 10.01
C LYS A 185 -2.99 19.08 10.12
N GLN A 186 -3.79 18.16 9.59
CA GLN A 186 -5.25 18.16 9.68
C GLN A 186 -5.78 17.38 10.89
N GLY A 187 -4.89 16.98 11.82
CA GLY A 187 -5.26 16.31 13.07
C GLY A 187 -5.35 14.79 12.99
N TRP A 188 -4.82 14.19 11.92
CA TRP A 188 -4.68 12.74 11.83
C TRP A 188 -3.49 12.24 12.64
N GLU A 189 -3.69 11.10 13.27
CA GLU A 189 -2.61 10.29 13.83
C GLU A 189 -2.14 9.33 12.74
N VAL A 190 -0.85 9.07 12.63
CA VAL A 190 -0.32 8.26 11.53
C VAL A 190 0.77 7.34 12.03
N CYS A 191 0.74 6.09 11.58
CA CYS A 191 1.83 5.15 11.76
C CYS A 191 2.21 4.49 10.43
N VAL A 192 3.49 4.18 10.28
CA VAL A 192 4.05 3.47 9.12
C VAL A 192 4.57 2.12 9.60
N VAL A 193 4.03 1.04 9.07
CA VAL A 193 4.57 -0.30 9.32
C VAL A 193 5.77 -0.50 8.40
N ASN A 194 6.97 -0.58 8.98
CA ASN A 194 8.17 -0.87 8.21
C ASN A 194 8.28 -2.38 8.05
N PHE A 195 8.38 -2.83 6.80
CA PHE A 195 8.62 -4.23 6.51
C PHE A 195 9.97 -4.69 7.08
N ARG A 196 10.07 -5.97 7.43
CA ARG A 196 11.23 -6.52 8.14
C ARG A 196 12.51 -6.32 7.32
N GLY A 197 13.51 -5.68 7.92
CA GLY A 197 14.78 -5.33 7.28
C GLY A 197 14.77 -3.95 6.59
N CYS A 198 13.60 -3.35 6.37
CA CYS A 198 13.47 -2.05 5.74
C CYS A 198 13.62 -0.90 6.75
N ALA A 199 13.83 0.32 6.25
CA ALA A 199 14.01 1.52 7.08
C ALA A 199 15.10 1.40 8.17
N ASN A 200 16.20 0.69 7.88
CA ASN A 200 17.28 0.35 8.82
C ASN A 200 16.83 -0.51 10.02
N SER A 201 15.68 -1.20 9.92
CA SER A 201 15.27 -2.20 10.91
C SER A 201 16.12 -3.47 10.75
N LYS A 202 16.41 -4.14 11.87
CA LYS A 202 17.12 -5.42 11.84
C LYS A 202 16.14 -6.57 11.64
N VAL A 203 16.45 -7.48 10.72
CA VAL A 203 15.77 -8.77 10.64
C VAL A 203 16.21 -9.67 11.80
N THR A 204 15.26 -10.18 12.58
CA THR A 204 15.49 -11.04 13.76
C THR A 204 15.00 -12.48 13.58
N SER A 205 14.52 -12.84 12.39
CA SER A 205 14.22 -14.22 12.00
C SER A 205 14.87 -14.55 10.66
N SER A 206 14.88 -15.82 10.28
CA SER A 206 15.49 -16.23 9.01
C SER A 206 14.55 -16.06 7.81
N ILE A 207 13.46 -15.28 7.97
CA ILE A 207 12.42 -15.03 6.97
C ILE A 207 12.37 -13.53 6.66
N LEU A 208 12.55 -13.18 5.39
CA LEU A 208 12.36 -11.82 4.88
C LEU A 208 10.90 -11.61 4.45
N TYR A 209 10.41 -10.37 4.51
CA TYR A 209 9.07 -10.03 4.03
C TYR A 209 8.92 -10.26 2.52
N ASN A 210 7.68 -10.44 2.09
CA ASN A 210 7.32 -10.56 0.67
C ASN A 210 5.90 -9.99 0.42
N ALA A 211 5.40 -10.10 -0.82
CA ALA A 211 4.10 -9.56 -1.24
C ALA A 211 2.87 -10.17 -0.51
N ARG A 212 3.06 -11.29 0.19
CA ARG A 212 2.04 -12.04 0.93
C ARG A 212 2.06 -11.77 2.45
N ALA A 213 3.04 -11.01 2.93
CA ALA A 213 3.31 -10.81 4.37
C ALA A 213 2.29 -9.86 5.04
N THR A 214 1.10 -10.37 5.41
CA THR A 214 0.03 -9.58 6.05
C THR A 214 0.07 -9.58 7.59
N TRP A 215 0.88 -10.43 8.20
CA TRP A 215 0.94 -10.62 9.66
C TRP A 215 1.29 -9.36 10.45
N ASP A 216 2.36 -8.66 10.08
CA ASP A 216 2.80 -7.47 10.80
C ASP A 216 1.74 -6.35 10.74
N VAL A 217 1.04 -6.24 9.60
CA VAL A 217 -0.09 -5.32 9.40
C VAL A 217 -1.25 -5.67 10.33
N ARG A 218 -1.63 -6.96 10.35
CA ARG A 218 -2.70 -7.48 11.21
C ARG A 218 -2.41 -7.26 12.69
N GLN A 219 -1.19 -7.57 13.13
CA GLN A 219 -0.76 -7.35 14.51
C GLN A 219 -0.78 -5.86 14.86
N THR A 220 -0.29 -4.99 13.98
CA THR A 220 -0.33 -3.53 14.17
C THR A 220 -1.76 -3.04 14.33
N VAL A 221 -2.67 -3.42 13.43
CA VAL A 221 -4.07 -2.98 13.49
C VAL A 221 -4.77 -3.49 14.76
N ARG A 222 -4.51 -4.74 15.17
CA ARG A 222 -5.03 -5.29 16.44
C ARG A 222 -4.52 -4.52 17.65
N TRP A 223 -3.21 -4.22 17.68
CA TRP A 223 -2.62 -3.43 18.75
C TRP A 223 -3.22 -2.01 18.78
N ILE A 224 -3.38 -1.36 17.63
CA ILE A 224 -4.00 -0.03 17.54
C ILE A 224 -5.44 -0.09 18.06
N ARG A 225 -6.28 -1.02 17.58
CA ARG A 225 -7.68 -1.13 18.04
C ARG A 225 -7.76 -1.34 19.55
N LYS A 226 -6.85 -2.12 20.14
CA LYS A 226 -6.80 -2.35 21.60
C LYS A 226 -6.43 -1.09 22.39
N ASN A 227 -5.46 -0.30 21.90
CA ASN A 227 -4.92 0.86 22.63
C ASN A 227 -5.63 2.19 22.29
N PHE A 228 -6.41 2.21 21.19
CA PHE A 228 -7.15 3.36 20.70
C PHE A 228 -8.58 2.94 20.28
N PRO A 229 -9.41 2.46 21.23
CA PRO A 229 -10.68 1.80 20.91
C PRO A 229 -11.65 2.70 20.14
N SER A 230 -11.62 4.00 20.40
CA SER A 230 -12.51 5.01 19.81
C SER A 230 -12.02 5.62 18.49
N ARG A 231 -10.77 5.38 18.08
CA ARG A 231 -10.22 5.96 16.85
C ARG A 231 -10.75 5.20 15.61
N PRO A 232 -11.28 5.91 14.59
CA PRO A 232 -11.51 5.30 13.29
C PRO A 232 -10.17 5.06 12.60
N LEU A 233 -9.98 3.84 12.08
CA LEU A 233 -8.73 3.40 11.47
C LEU A 233 -8.86 3.38 9.96
N PHE A 234 -7.83 3.82 9.25
CA PHE A 234 -7.76 3.85 7.80
C PHE A 234 -6.45 3.22 7.33
N GLY A 235 -6.46 2.61 6.15
CA GLY A 235 -5.26 2.05 5.55
C GLY A 235 -4.83 2.81 4.30
N ILE A 236 -3.52 2.92 4.08
CA ILE A 236 -2.97 3.26 2.77
C ILE A 236 -1.75 2.41 2.45
N GLY A 237 -1.69 1.91 1.22
CA GLY A 237 -0.55 1.15 0.72
C GLY A 237 -0.03 1.73 -0.59
N PHE A 238 1.27 1.61 -0.81
CA PHE A 238 1.96 2.06 -2.02
C PHE A 238 2.69 0.90 -2.68
N SER A 239 2.53 0.71 -3.99
CA SER A 239 3.23 -0.34 -4.75
C SER A 239 3.08 -1.72 -4.08
N LEU A 240 4.17 -2.40 -3.70
CA LEU A 240 4.11 -3.66 -2.97
C LEU A 240 3.26 -3.59 -1.67
N GLY A 241 3.32 -2.48 -0.94
CA GLY A 241 2.48 -2.26 0.25
C GLY A 241 1.00 -2.11 -0.07
N ALA A 242 0.64 -1.62 -1.27
CA ALA A 242 -0.74 -1.64 -1.74
C ALA A 242 -1.24 -3.08 -1.97
N ASN A 243 -0.39 -3.95 -2.51
CA ASN A 243 -0.73 -5.35 -2.72
C ASN A 243 -0.93 -6.06 -1.37
N ILE A 244 0.00 -5.87 -0.42
CA ILE A 244 -0.09 -6.42 0.94
C ILE A 244 -1.34 -5.90 1.66
N LEU A 245 -1.64 -4.59 1.57
CA LEU A 245 -2.83 -4.01 2.20
C LEU A 245 -4.11 -4.61 1.62
N THR A 246 -4.19 -4.78 0.30
CA THR A 246 -5.36 -5.36 -0.36
C THR A 246 -5.57 -6.81 0.07
N ASN A 247 -4.49 -7.60 0.13
CA ASN A 247 -4.52 -8.97 0.66
C ASN A 247 -4.99 -8.99 2.12
N TYR A 248 -4.43 -8.13 2.98
CA TYR A 248 -4.85 -8.00 4.38
C TYR A 248 -6.35 -7.69 4.49
N VAL A 249 -6.84 -6.67 3.78
CA VAL A 249 -8.26 -6.28 3.81
C VAL A 249 -9.15 -7.42 3.29
N GLY A 250 -8.75 -8.12 2.23
CA GLY A 250 -9.47 -9.28 1.73
C GLY A 250 -9.48 -10.47 2.70
N GLU A 251 -8.38 -10.70 3.43
CA GLU A 251 -8.28 -11.77 4.43
C GLU A 251 -9.13 -11.53 5.68
N GLU A 252 -9.26 -10.27 6.09
CA GLU A 252 -10.12 -9.88 7.22
C GLU A 252 -11.60 -9.81 6.79
N GLY A 253 -11.89 -9.44 5.53
CA GLY A 253 -13.25 -9.37 5.01
C GLY A 253 -14.16 -8.51 5.88
N GLU A 254 -15.24 -9.09 6.39
CA GLU A 254 -16.21 -8.40 7.27
C GLU A 254 -15.63 -8.04 8.64
N ASP A 255 -14.60 -8.76 9.11
CA ASP A 255 -13.94 -8.51 10.39
C ASP A 255 -12.89 -7.39 10.32
N CYS A 256 -12.68 -6.81 9.14
CA CYS A 256 -11.67 -5.77 8.92
C CYS A 256 -11.93 -4.55 9.82
N GLN A 257 -10.92 -4.19 10.62
CA GLN A 257 -11.01 -3.09 11.58
C GLN A 257 -10.81 -1.70 10.97
N LEU A 258 -10.40 -1.65 9.69
CA LEU A 258 -10.24 -0.42 8.93
C LEU A 258 -11.60 0.03 8.37
N LYS A 259 -11.87 1.33 8.41
CA LYS A 259 -13.11 1.94 7.91
C LYS A 259 -13.05 2.28 6.42
N ALA A 260 -11.85 2.49 5.88
CA ALA A 260 -11.58 2.57 4.45
C ALA A 260 -10.09 2.31 4.18
N ALA A 261 -9.76 1.98 2.93
CA ALA A 261 -8.39 1.81 2.48
C ALA A 261 -8.14 2.53 1.15
N VAL A 262 -6.91 2.98 0.95
CA VAL A 262 -6.41 3.55 -0.31
C VAL A 262 -5.22 2.74 -0.81
N VAL A 263 -5.17 2.46 -2.11
CA VAL A 263 -4.06 1.72 -2.72
C VAL A 263 -3.52 2.45 -3.95
N CYS A 264 -2.24 2.80 -3.94
CA CYS A 264 -1.59 3.60 -4.98
C CYS A 264 -0.57 2.76 -5.75
N SER A 265 -0.65 2.77 -7.09
CA SER A 265 0.22 1.98 -7.98
C SER A 265 0.28 0.48 -7.60
N ASN A 266 -0.85 -0.10 -7.19
CA ASN A 266 -0.93 -1.51 -6.77
C ASN A 266 -0.57 -2.48 -7.93
N PRO A 267 0.42 -3.37 -7.79
CA PRO A 267 0.67 -4.44 -8.75
C PRO A 267 -0.32 -5.61 -8.51
N TRP A 268 -1.56 -5.45 -8.96
CA TRP A 268 -2.69 -6.36 -8.69
C TRP A 268 -2.43 -7.82 -9.10
N ASN A 269 -1.82 -8.02 -10.27
CA ASN A 269 -1.38 -9.32 -10.76
C ASN A 269 0.15 -9.32 -10.89
N LEU A 270 0.81 -9.96 -9.93
CA LEU A 270 2.27 -9.98 -9.81
C LEU A 270 2.93 -10.78 -10.94
N GLU A 271 2.29 -11.85 -11.41
CA GLU A 271 2.83 -12.68 -12.50
C GLU A 271 2.83 -11.90 -13.81
N VAL A 272 1.69 -11.27 -14.16
CA VAL A 272 1.59 -10.44 -15.35
C VAL A 272 2.54 -9.24 -15.26
N SER A 273 2.62 -8.57 -14.10
CA SER A 273 3.54 -7.44 -13.90
C SER A 273 5.01 -7.86 -14.02
N SER A 274 5.38 -9.03 -13.48
CA SER A 274 6.73 -9.58 -13.62
C SER A 274 7.08 -9.91 -15.06
N LEU A 275 6.15 -10.49 -15.82
CA LEU A 275 6.34 -10.74 -17.25
C LEU A 275 6.43 -9.43 -18.04
N ALA A 276 5.59 -8.43 -17.73
CA ALA A 276 5.62 -7.12 -18.37
C ALA A 276 7.00 -6.44 -18.23
N LEU A 277 7.58 -6.49 -17.03
CA LEU A 277 8.93 -6.02 -16.76
C LEU A 277 9.99 -6.74 -17.60
N GLN A 278 9.82 -8.02 -17.89
CA GLN A 278 10.80 -8.80 -18.66
C GLN A 278 10.71 -8.57 -20.17
N ARG A 279 9.59 -8.06 -20.69
CA ARG A 279 9.34 -7.94 -22.14
C ARG A 279 10.18 -6.88 -22.84
N THR A 280 10.55 -5.81 -22.14
CA THR A 280 11.26 -4.67 -22.73
C THR A 280 12.66 -4.54 -22.16
N TRP A 281 13.58 -4.00 -22.95
CA TRP A 281 14.94 -3.74 -22.47
C TRP A 281 14.91 -2.81 -21.23
N VAL A 282 14.13 -1.73 -21.28
CA VAL A 282 13.97 -0.79 -20.14
C VAL A 282 13.37 -1.51 -18.93
N GLY A 283 12.31 -2.29 -19.13
CA GLY A 283 11.70 -3.13 -18.09
C GLY A 283 12.72 -4.02 -17.38
N SER A 284 13.50 -4.78 -18.15
CA SER A 284 14.41 -5.79 -17.62
C SER A 284 15.69 -5.17 -17.02
N GLN A 285 16.34 -4.26 -17.75
CA GLN A 285 17.68 -3.76 -17.44
C GLN A 285 17.67 -2.54 -16.52
N VAL A 286 16.56 -1.81 -16.48
CA VAL A 286 16.38 -0.68 -15.56
C VAL A 286 15.55 -1.15 -14.38
N TYR A 287 14.24 -1.38 -14.56
CA TYR A 287 13.35 -1.59 -13.41
C TYR A 287 13.59 -2.93 -12.68
N SER A 288 13.55 -4.06 -13.39
CA SER A 288 13.69 -5.39 -12.77
C SER A 288 15.07 -5.56 -12.14
N ARG A 289 16.13 -5.08 -12.81
CA ARG A 289 17.50 -5.10 -12.30
C ARG A 289 17.68 -4.19 -11.08
N THR A 290 17.14 -2.97 -11.09
CA THR A 290 17.23 -2.05 -9.94
C THR A 290 16.48 -2.61 -8.73
N MET A 291 15.27 -3.14 -8.91
CA MET A 291 14.51 -3.77 -7.83
C MET A 291 15.22 -5.03 -7.29
N GLY A 292 15.72 -5.89 -8.17
CA GLY A 292 16.52 -7.06 -7.79
C GLY A 292 17.78 -6.67 -7.02
N SER A 293 18.49 -5.64 -7.48
CA SER A 293 19.68 -5.11 -6.79
C SER A 293 19.34 -4.55 -5.41
N SER A 294 18.22 -3.85 -5.26
CA SER A 294 17.77 -3.33 -3.95
C SER A 294 17.46 -4.46 -2.97
N MET A 295 16.75 -5.50 -3.42
CA MET A 295 16.43 -6.67 -2.60
C MET A 295 17.67 -7.48 -2.24
N LYS A 296 18.62 -7.65 -3.17
CA LYS A 296 19.90 -8.29 -2.92
C LYS A 296 20.74 -7.52 -1.90
N ARG A 297 20.76 -6.19 -1.96
CA ARG A 297 21.41 -5.35 -0.94
C ARG A 297 20.76 -5.55 0.43
N LEU A 298 19.43 -5.58 0.49
CA LEU A 298 18.70 -5.85 1.73
C LEU A 298 19.03 -7.25 2.29
N PHE A 299 19.17 -8.25 1.42
CA PHE A 299 19.64 -9.57 1.79
C PHE A 299 21.06 -9.54 2.37
N GLU A 300 22.03 -8.89 1.71
CA GLU A 300 23.42 -8.81 2.20
C GLU A 300 23.51 -8.12 3.57
N GLN A 301 22.69 -7.09 3.81
CA GLN A 301 22.60 -6.42 5.12
C GLN A 301 22.16 -7.35 6.26
N HIS A 302 21.48 -8.45 5.94
CA HIS A 302 20.87 -9.37 6.90
C HIS A 302 21.30 -10.83 6.69
N VAL A 303 22.35 -11.05 5.90
CA VAL A 303 22.76 -12.40 5.45
C VAL A 303 23.06 -13.33 6.62
N ASP A 304 23.63 -12.80 7.70
CA ASP A 304 23.96 -13.58 8.90
C ASP A 304 22.75 -14.24 9.53
N LYS A 305 21.59 -13.58 9.49
CA LYS A 305 20.34 -14.13 10.01
C LYS A 305 19.58 -14.94 8.96
N LEU A 306 19.55 -14.47 7.71
CA LEU A 306 18.82 -15.14 6.63
C LEU A 306 19.43 -16.48 6.24
N ARG A 307 20.76 -16.64 6.33
CA ARG A 307 21.46 -17.91 6.05
C ARG A 307 21.16 -19.02 7.05
N GLU A 308 20.56 -18.69 8.21
CA GLU A 308 20.14 -19.71 9.18
C GLU A 308 18.93 -20.51 8.67
N HIS A 309 18.21 -20.01 7.66
CA HIS A 309 17.11 -20.76 7.06
C HIS A 309 17.64 -21.93 6.21
N PRO A 310 17.22 -23.19 6.44
CA PRO A 310 17.80 -24.37 5.80
C PRO A 310 17.64 -24.41 4.27
N ARG A 311 16.65 -23.66 3.74
CA ARG A 311 16.37 -23.55 2.30
C ARG A 311 17.10 -22.39 1.60
N VAL A 312 17.96 -21.65 2.28
CA VAL A 312 18.68 -20.50 1.70
C VAL A 312 20.04 -20.92 1.18
N ASP A 313 20.27 -20.73 -0.12
CA ASP A 313 21.58 -20.83 -0.75
C ASP A 313 22.13 -19.43 -1.00
N VAL A 314 23.04 -19.00 -0.12
CA VAL A 314 23.62 -17.65 -0.15
C VAL A 314 24.31 -17.34 -1.48
N GLU A 315 25.01 -18.32 -2.06
CA GLU A 315 25.78 -18.11 -3.29
C GLU A 315 24.88 -18.02 -4.52
N ARG A 316 23.75 -18.72 -4.52
CA ARG A 316 22.73 -18.56 -5.56
C ARG A 316 22.04 -17.20 -5.47
N VAL A 317 21.67 -16.75 -4.27
CA VAL A 317 21.10 -15.41 -4.06
C VAL A 317 22.09 -14.32 -4.52
N ARG A 318 23.37 -14.48 -4.21
CA ARG A 318 24.45 -13.58 -4.67
C ARG A 318 24.65 -13.54 -6.18
N LYS A 319 24.23 -14.55 -6.93
CA LYS A 319 24.34 -14.58 -8.39
C LYS A 319 23.14 -13.94 -9.09
N THR A 320 22.06 -13.62 -8.36
CA THR A 320 20.88 -12.97 -8.93
C THR A 320 21.19 -11.56 -9.43
N THR A 321 20.51 -11.19 -10.52
CA THR A 321 20.58 -9.88 -11.18
C THR A 321 19.20 -9.22 -11.22
N TYR A 322 18.16 -9.98 -11.54
CA TYR A 322 16.79 -9.47 -11.72
C TYR A 322 15.89 -9.84 -10.55
N LEU A 323 14.81 -9.07 -10.34
CA LEU A 323 13.86 -9.30 -9.26
C LEU A 323 13.28 -10.72 -9.25
N HIS A 324 12.89 -11.24 -10.41
CA HIS A 324 12.31 -12.59 -10.50
C HIS A 324 13.31 -13.70 -10.17
N GLU A 325 14.61 -13.48 -10.39
CA GLU A 325 15.65 -14.40 -9.96
C GLU A 325 15.83 -14.33 -8.44
N PHE A 326 15.82 -13.13 -7.85
CA PHE A 326 15.84 -12.99 -6.39
C PHE A 326 14.64 -13.68 -5.75
N ASP A 327 13.45 -13.51 -6.32
CA ASP A 327 12.25 -14.19 -5.83
C ASP A 327 12.36 -15.71 -5.96
N ARG A 328 12.93 -16.22 -7.06
CA ARG A 328 13.17 -17.67 -7.26
C ARG A 328 14.19 -18.23 -6.27
N GLU A 329 15.26 -17.50 -6.00
CA GLU A 329 16.42 -17.99 -5.25
C GLU A 329 16.30 -17.76 -3.74
N LEU A 330 15.50 -16.78 -3.30
CA LEU A 330 15.27 -16.50 -1.88
C LEU A 330 13.80 -16.67 -1.48
N GLN A 331 12.88 -15.91 -2.10
CA GLN A 331 11.50 -15.82 -1.61
C GLN A 331 10.76 -17.15 -1.74
N ALA A 332 10.81 -17.79 -2.91
CA ALA A 332 10.14 -19.06 -3.14
C ALA A 332 10.67 -20.16 -2.20
N PRO A 333 12.00 -20.39 -2.05
CA PRO A 333 12.53 -21.33 -1.09
C PRO A 333 12.16 -21.02 0.35
N VAL A 334 12.36 -19.80 0.84
CA VAL A 334 12.08 -19.44 2.24
C VAL A 334 10.61 -19.63 2.59
N TRP A 335 9.71 -19.27 1.69
CA TRP A 335 8.26 -19.36 1.89
C TRP A 335 7.64 -20.68 1.42
N GLY A 336 8.45 -21.62 0.94
CA GLY A 336 8.00 -22.95 0.53
C GLY A 336 7.21 -23.00 -0.77
N TYR A 337 7.31 -21.97 -1.61
CA TYR A 337 6.74 -22.02 -2.95
C TYR A 337 7.60 -22.89 -3.88
N PRO A 338 6.98 -23.71 -4.75
CA PRO A 338 7.72 -24.55 -5.68
C PRO A 338 8.40 -23.75 -6.80
N THR A 339 7.87 -22.56 -7.14
CA THR A 339 8.42 -21.65 -8.15
C THR A 339 8.09 -20.20 -7.78
N GLU A 340 8.80 -19.23 -8.35
CA GLU A 340 8.47 -17.82 -8.24
C GLU A 340 7.09 -17.50 -8.84
N THR A 341 6.65 -18.20 -9.87
CA THR A 341 5.29 -18.05 -10.45
C THR A 341 4.21 -18.62 -9.55
N ALA A 342 4.48 -19.66 -8.76
CA ALA A 342 3.56 -20.10 -7.72
C ALA A 342 3.44 -19.05 -6.61
N TYR A 343 4.56 -18.43 -6.21
CA TYR A 343 4.58 -17.29 -5.31
C TYR A 343 3.76 -16.12 -5.87
N TYR A 344 3.99 -15.69 -7.11
CA TYR A 344 3.28 -14.56 -7.71
C TYR A 344 1.77 -14.77 -7.80
N ARG A 345 1.33 -15.98 -8.16
CA ARG A 345 -0.10 -16.32 -8.18
C ARG A 345 -0.72 -16.27 -6.79
N ASP A 346 -0.02 -16.77 -5.77
CA ASP A 346 -0.53 -16.75 -4.39
C ASP A 346 -0.56 -15.35 -3.78
N ALA A 347 0.46 -14.55 -4.08
CA ALA A 347 0.63 -13.23 -3.48
C ALA A 347 -0.09 -12.11 -4.22
N SER A 348 -0.61 -12.35 -5.43
CA SER A 348 -1.40 -11.37 -6.18
C SER A 348 -2.67 -10.98 -5.43
N SER A 349 -3.05 -9.71 -5.50
CA SER A 349 -4.22 -9.17 -4.79
C SER A 349 -5.49 -9.06 -5.63
N ILE A 350 -5.46 -9.50 -6.90
CA ILE A 350 -6.60 -9.47 -7.80
C ILE A 350 -7.79 -10.29 -7.28
N ASP A 351 -7.55 -11.50 -6.78
CA ASP A 351 -8.60 -12.35 -6.20
C ASP A 351 -9.08 -11.81 -4.85
N SER A 352 -8.16 -11.27 -4.06
CA SER A 352 -8.45 -10.64 -2.75
C SER A 352 -9.44 -9.49 -2.85
N LEU A 353 -9.51 -8.80 -3.98
CA LEU A 353 -10.49 -7.74 -4.27
C LEU A 353 -11.93 -8.18 -4.03
N PHE A 354 -12.28 -9.43 -4.36
CA PHE A 354 -13.64 -9.96 -4.20
C PHE A 354 -14.01 -10.25 -2.74
N ALA A 355 -13.01 -10.33 -1.85
CA ALA A 355 -13.21 -10.55 -0.42
C ALA A 355 -13.23 -9.24 0.39
N VAL A 356 -12.88 -8.10 -0.22
CA VAL A 356 -12.91 -6.78 0.42
C VAL A 356 -14.35 -6.42 0.80
N LYS A 357 -14.57 -5.99 2.05
CA LYS A 357 -15.88 -5.58 2.59
C LYS A 357 -15.90 -4.16 3.16
N ILE A 358 -14.88 -3.37 2.89
CA ILE A 358 -14.76 -1.96 3.29
C ILE A 358 -14.53 -1.08 2.04
N PRO A 359 -14.86 0.22 2.08
CA PRO A 359 -14.52 1.15 1.01
C PRO A 359 -13.02 1.13 0.64
N LEU A 360 -12.72 0.74 -0.60
CA LEU A 360 -11.36 0.70 -1.14
C LEU A 360 -11.25 1.65 -2.34
N PHE A 361 -10.31 2.60 -2.29
CA PHE A 361 -10.05 3.52 -3.38
C PHE A 361 -8.66 3.27 -4.00
N ALA A 362 -8.63 2.86 -5.26
CA ALA A 362 -7.39 2.56 -5.98
C ALA A 362 -7.00 3.68 -6.94
N ILE A 363 -5.74 4.13 -6.90
CA ILE A 363 -5.18 5.11 -7.84
C ILE A 363 -4.10 4.43 -8.70
N GLN A 364 -4.28 4.48 -10.02
CA GLN A 364 -3.41 3.79 -10.99
C GLN A 364 -3.08 4.69 -12.18
N ALA A 365 -1.87 4.60 -12.71
CA ALA A 365 -1.49 5.25 -13.97
C ALA A 365 -1.47 4.18 -15.07
N GLU A 366 -2.12 4.45 -16.20
CA GLU A 366 -2.16 3.53 -17.34
C GLU A 366 -0.80 3.37 -18.03
N ASP A 367 0.13 4.28 -17.77
CA ASP A 367 1.50 4.22 -18.28
C ASP A 367 2.55 3.88 -17.20
N ASP A 368 2.10 3.34 -16.06
CA ASP A 368 2.97 2.80 -15.02
C ASP A 368 3.81 1.64 -15.57
N ALA A 369 5.13 1.78 -15.52
CA ALA A 369 6.08 0.83 -16.08
C ALA A 369 6.33 -0.40 -15.18
N ILE A 370 5.83 -0.38 -13.94
CA ILE A 370 5.99 -1.46 -12.96
C ILE A 370 4.63 -2.14 -12.75
N SER A 371 3.60 -1.36 -12.41
CA SER A 371 2.21 -1.85 -12.25
C SER A 371 1.48 -1.74 -13.58
N SER A 372 1.89 -2.59 -14.53
CA SER A 372 1.48 -2.49 -15.93
C SER A 372 -0.04 -2.46 -16.14
N LYS A 373 -0.49 -1.71 -17.15
CA LYS A 373 -1.91 -1.59 -17.52
C LYS A 373 -2.62 -2.94 -17.74
N GLU A 374 -1.92 -3.90 -18.34
CA GLU A 374 -2.46 -5.24 -18.61
C GLU A 374 -2.68 -6.09 -17.35
N ALA A 375 -2.06 -5.71 -16.22
CA ALA A 375 -2.24 -6.36 -14.93
C ALA A 375 -3.36 -5.72 -14.09
N LEU A 376 -4.01 -4.65 -14.58
CA LEU A 376 -5.03 -3.92 -13.83
C LEU A 376 -6.39 -4.65 -13.88
N PRO A 377 -7.13 -4.72 -12.76
CA PRO A 377 -8.34 -5.53 -12.60
C PRO A 377 -9.58 -4.79 -13.12
N TYR A 378 -9.57 -4.32 -14.37
CA TYR A 378 -10.64 -3.48 -14.90
C TYR A 378 -12.03 -4.14 -14.80
N LEU A 379 -12.12 -5.42 -15.14
CA LEU A 379 -13.39 -6.15 -15.13
C LEU A 379 -13.78 -6.55 -13.72
N GLU A 380 -12.83 -7.02 -12.91
CA GLU A 380 -13.03 -7.45 -11.53
C GLU A 380 -13.52 -6.26 -10.67
N MET A 381 -13.01 -5.05 -10.92
CA MET A 381 -13.46 -3.81 -10.27
C MET A 381 -14.94 -3.52 -10.52
N THR A 382 -15.51 -3.96 -11.64
CA THR A 382 -16.96 -3.82 -11.93
C THR A 382 -17.84 -4.83 -11.20
N LYS A 383 -17.23 -5.81 -10.53
CA LYS A 383 -17.96 -6.92 -9.88
C LYS A 383 -18.02 -6.80 -8.37
N THR A 384 -17.23 -5.91 -7.76
CA THR A 384 -17.29 -5.63 -6.33
C THR A 384 -17.98 -4.29 -6.05
N PRO A 385 -18.89 -4.21 -5.07
CA PRO A 385 -19.51 -2.94 -4.67
C PRO A 385 -18.59 -2.11 -3.77
N TYR A 386 -17.53 -2.70 -3.22
CA TYR A 386 -16.70 -2.10 -2.17
C TYR A 386 -15.47 -1.35 -2.70
N ALA A 387 -15.19 -1.39 -4.00
CA ALA A 387 -13.99 -0.78 -4.57
C ALA A 387 -14.28 0.13 -5.76
N VAL A 388 -13.45 1.17 -5.89
CA VAL A 388 -13.42 2.09 -7.02
C VAL A 388 -11.97 2.27 -7.43
N MET A 389 -11.68 2.12 -8.73
CA MET A 389 -10.37 2.41 -9.29
C MET A 389 -10.42 3.65 -10.16
N CYS A 390 -9.63 4.66 -9.80
CA CYS A 390 -9.32 5.82 -10.61
C CYS A 390 -8.05 5.54 -11.42
N THR A 391 -8.16 5.56 -12.74
CA THR A 391 -7.01 5.52 -13.65
C THR A 391 -6.72 6.89 -14.24
N THR A 392 -5.45 7.24 -14.37
CA THR A 392 -5.00 8.36 -15.20
C THR A 392 -4.29 7.84 -16.45
N SER A 393 -4.44 8.49 -17.61
CA SER A 393 -3.74 8.06 -18.83
C SER A 393 -2.21 8.19 -18.73
N TRP A 394 -1.73 9.03 -17.80
CA TRP A 394 -0.33 9.29 -17.54
C TRP A 394 -0.13 9.54 -16.05
N GLY A 395 0.99 9.09 -15.50
CA GLY A 395 1.40 9.36 -14.13
C GLY A 395 2.70 8.66 -13.73
N GLY A 396 3.06 7.55 -14.36
CA GLY A 396 4.19 6.71 -13.94
C GLY A 396 4.00 6.07 -12.56
N HIS A 397 4.99 5.29 -12.10
CA HIS A 397 4.90 4.58 -10.83
C HIS A 397 5.10 5.53 -9.65
N LEU A 398 4.09 5.66 -8.78
CA LEU A 398 4.11 6.52 -7.57
C LEU A 398 4.51 7.98 -7.81
N SER A 399 4.42 8.49 -9.04
CA SER A 399 5.04 9.75 -9.46
C SER A 399 4.04 10.90 -9.56
N TRP A 400 3.23 10.94 -10.63
CA TRP A 400 2.25 11.99 -10.92
C TRP A 400 2.75 13.41 -10.66
N PHE A 401 3.99 13.72 -11.03
CA PHE A 401 4.55 15.03 -10.76
C PHE A 401 3.83 16.11 -11.55
N GLU A 402 3.43 17.15 -10.82
CA GLU A 402 2.86 18.38 -11.34
C GLU A 402 3.97 19.42 -11.57
N TYR A 403 3.64 20.47 -12.31
CA TYR A 403 4.52 21.65 -12.36
C TYR A 403 4.68 22.24 -10.95
N GLY A 404 5.91 22.59 -10.56
CA GLY A 404 6.22 23.01 -9.18
C GLY A 404 6.58 21.88 -8.22
N GLY A 405 6.49 20.61 -8.65
CA GLY A 405 7.04 19.46 -7.93
C GLY A 405 6.11 18.75 -6.95
N GLY A 406 4.85 19.20 -6.83
CA GLY A 406 3.81 18.42 -6.15
C GLY A 406 3.48 17.13 -6.89
N ARG A 407 2.73 16.24 -6.26
CA ARG A 407 2.25 14.99 -6.87
C ARG A 407 0.73 14.99 -6.93
N TRP A 408 0.15 14.87 -8.12
CA TRP A 408 -1.30 14.98 -8.32
C TRP A 408 -2.08 13.97 -7.49
N PHE A 409 -1.60 12.72 -7.38
CA PHE A 409 -2.29 11.66 -6.65
C PHE A 409 -2.50 11.98 -5.16
N THR A 410 -1.75 12.94 -4.60
CA THR A 410 -1.92 13.32 -3.19
C THR A 410 -3.28 13.93 -2.91
N LYS A 411 -3.80 14.70 -3.86
CA LYS A 411 -5.11 15.39 -3.78
C LYS A 411 -6.28 14.40 -3.66
N PRO A 412 -6.52 13.47 -4.61
CA PRO A 412 -7.62 12.51 -4.48
C PRO A 412 -7.51 11.65 -3.21
N VAL A 413 -6.30 11.27 -2.81
CA VAL A 413 -6.07 10.44 -1.61
C VAL A 413 -6.42 11.20 -0.33
N VAL A 414 -5.83 12.37 -0.12
CA VAL A 414 -6.07 13.20 1.08
C VAL A 414 -7.54 13.63 1.14
N ASN A 415 -8.13 14.02 0.02
CA ASN A 415 -9.53 14.39 -0.05
C ASN A 415 -10.44 13.20 0.31
N PHE A 416 -10.19 12.02 -0.26
CA PHE A 416 -11.01 10.83 0.02
C PHE A 416 -10.95 10.45 1.51
N LEU A 417 -9.75 10.40 2.09
CA LEU A 417 -9.56 10.08 3.51
C LEU A 417 -10.27 11.08 4.41
N ASN A 418 -10.12 12.39 4.16
CA ASN A 418 -10.80 13.42 4.93
C ASN A 418 -12.31 13.36 4.79
N LYS A 419 -12.84 13.16 3.57
CA LYS A 419 -14.27 13.03 3.35
C LYS A 419 -14.84 11.81 4.08
N MET A 420 -14.16 10.66 4.01
CA MET A 420 -14.54 9.48 4.79
C MET A 420 -14.55 9.78 6.29
N ALA A 421 -13.50 10.40 6.83
CA ALA A 421 -13.40 10.68 8.26
C ALA A 421 -14.40 11.75 8.75
N SER A 422 -14.65 12.78 7.95
CA SER A 422 -15.42 13.96 8.38
C SER A 422 -16.89 13.91 7.97
N GLU A 423 -17.21 13.43 6.76
CA GLU A 423 -18.56 13.51 6.16
C GLU A 423 -19.36 12.21 6.30
N ILE A 424 -18.72 11.04 6.46
CA ILE A 424 -19.39 9.73 6.47
C ILE A 424 -19.63 9.20 7.90
N ASP A 425 -20.82 8.68 8.15
CA ASP A 425 -21.18 7.97 9.39
C ASP A 425 -20.53 6.57 9.37
N LEU A 426 -19.32 6.48 9.92
CA LEU A 426 -18.47 5.28 9.86
C LEU A 426 -19.01 4.09 10.66
N ASP A 427 -20.01 4.29 11.51
CA ASP A 427 -20.63 3.23 12.32
C ASP A 427 -21.95 2.75 11.71
N ALA A 428 -22.43 3.41 10.67
CA ALA A 428 -23.56 2.94 9.89
C ALA A 428 -23.17 1.70 9.06
N PRO A 429 -24.07 0.71 8.93
CA PRO A 429 -23.81 -0.45 8.08
C PRO A 429 -23.70 -0.01 6.62
N LEU A 430 -22.75 -0.63 5.92
CA LEU A 430 -22.58 -0.48 4.49
C LEU A 430 -23.75 -1.15 3.75
N THR A 431 -24.46 -0.38 2.92
CA THR A 431 -25.61 -0.89 2.16
C THR A 431 -25.22 -1.10 0.71
N VAL A 432 -25.42 -2.30 0.18
CA VAL A 432 -25.28 -2.57 -1.26
C VAL A 432 -26.66 -2.48 -1.89
N VAL A 433 -26.79 -1.77 -3.02
CA VAL A 433 -28.05 -1.72 -3.76
C VAL A 433 -28.30 -3.10 -4.36
N GLU A 434 -29.21 -3.87 -3.78
CA GLU A 434 -29.77 -5.07 -4.38
C GLU A 434 -30.81 -4.64 -5.42
N GLU A 435 -30.70 -5.15 -6.64
CA GLU A 435 -31.83 -5.09 -7.57
C GLU A 435 -32.72 -6.28 -7.26
N GLU A 436 -34.04 -6.07 -7.20
CA GLU A 436 -34.95 -7.19 -7.43
C GLU A 436 -34.58 -7.83 -8.77
N PRO A 437 -34.47 -9.17 -8.85
CA PRO A 437 -34.20 -9.83 -10.11
C PRO A 437 -35.24 -9.34 -11.11
N GLU A 438 -34.78 -8.83 -12.26
CA GLU A 438 -35.65 -8.32 -13.32
C GLU A 438 -36.84 -9.25 -13.49
N SER A 439 -38.02 -8.69 -13.21
CA SER A 439 -39.26 -9.43 -13.22
C SER A 439 -39.44 -10.14 -14.57
N LYS A 440 -39.68 -11.45 -14.49
CA LYS A 440 -40.64 -12.16 -15.34
C LYS A 440 -40.55 -11.81 -16.83
N LEU A 441 -39.50 -12.30 -17.49
CA LEU A 441 -39.72 -12.83 -18.83
C LEU A 441 -40.82 -13.89 -18.70
N THR A 442 -41.95 -13.62 -19.34
CA THR A 442 -43.07 -14.55 -19.54
C THR A 442 -42.56 -15.98 -19.72
N PRO A 443 -43.20 -17.00 -19.10
CA PRO A 443 -42.77 -18.37 -19.27
C PRO A 443 -43.04 -18.79 -20.71
N ALA A 444 -42.06 -18.56 -21.58
CA ALA A 444 -41.94 -19.35 -22.79
C ALA A 444 -41.69 -20.78 -22.31
N THR A 445 -42.66 -21.63 -22.58
CA THR A 445 -42.59 -23.08 -22.43
C THR A 445 -41.34 -23.61 -23.11
N SER A 446 -40.23 -23.65 -22.39
CA SER A 446 -39.04 -24.38 -22.73
C SER A 446 -38.44 -24.90 -21.44
N SER A 447 -38.43 -26.22 -21.32
CA SER A 447 -37.98 -26.99 -20.18
C SER A 447 -36.46 -27.05 -20.11
N GLU A 448 -35.77 -25.91 -20.17
CA GLU A 448 -34.33 -25.87 -19.96
C GLU A 448 -34.05 -25.14 -18.65
N ARG A 449 -33.95 -25.95 -17.59
CA ARG A 449 -33.30 -25.54 -16.35
C ARG A 449 -31.88 -25.09 -16.72
N VAL A 450 -31.60 -23.80 -16.64
CA VAL A 450 -30.21 -23.30 -16.61
C VAL A 450 -29.68 -23.49 -15.18
N ASP A 451 -29.78 -24.69 -14.63
CA ASP A 451 -29.26 -25.03 -13.29
C ASP A 451 -28.15 -26.07 -13.46
N GLY A 452 -27.02 -25.62 -14.00
CA GLY A 452 -25.75 -26.30 -13.79
C GLY A 452 -25.22 -25.99 -12.39
N PRO A 453 -24.36 -26.84 -11.79
CA PRO A 453 -23.74 -26.53 -10.50
C PRO A 453 -22.99 -25.20 -10.59
N HIS A 454 -23.34 -24.24 -9.71
CA HIS A 454 -22.58 -23.00 -9.60
C HIS A 454 -21.23 -23.27 -8.89
N PRO A 455 -20.10 -22.76 -9.41
CA PRO A 455 -18.82 -22.93 -8.76
C PRO A 455 -18.77 -22.14 -7.43
N ASP A 456 -18.37 -22.79 -6.34
CA ASP A 456 -18.02 -22.14 -5.07
C ASP A 456 -16.65 -21.42 -5.22
N PHE A 457 -16.67 -20.23 -5.81
CA PHE A 457 -15.49 -19.38 -5.94
C PHE A 457 -15.20 -18.71 -4.60
N LYS A 458 -14.22 -19.25 -3.87
CA LYS A 458 -13.66 -18.63 -2.67
C LYS A 458 -12.45 -17.76 -3.05
N PRO A 459 -12.55 -16.42 -2.99
CA PRO A 459 -11.45 -15.52 -3.38
C PRO A 459 -10.22 -15.65 -2.48
N MET A 460 -10.43 -15.92 -1.18
CA MET A 460 -9.34 -16.12 -0.22
C MET A 460 -9.15 -17.60 0.13
N ARG A 461 -9.02 -18.46 -0.89
CA ARG A 461 -8.85 -19.93 -0.69
C ARG A 461 -7.60 -20.33 0.08
N ARG A 462 -6.63 -19.42 0.21
CA ARG A 462 -5.34 -19.66 0.87
C ARG A 462 -5.04 -18.51 1.80
N LYS A 463 -5.41 -18.60 3.08
CA LYS A 463 -4.58 -17.97 4.11
C LYS A 463 -3.29 -18.79 4.10
N LEU A 464 -2.18 -18.19 3.67
CA LEU A 464 -0.91 -18.92 3.58
C LEU A 464 -0.58 -19.47 4.98
N HIS A 465 -0.62 -20.78 5.12
CA HIS A 465 -0.12 -21.48 6.30
C HIS A 465 1.33 -21.82 5.99
N MET A 466 2.26 -21.38 6.83
CA MET A 466 3.67 -21.74 6.73
C MET A 466 3.92 -22.88 7.72
N PRO A 467 3.65 -24.16 7.36
CA PRO A 467 3.85 -25.25 8.29
C PRO A 467 5.33 -25.28 8.71
N ILE A 468 5.54 -25.34 10.02
CA ILE A 468 6.85 -25.62 10.60
C ILE A 468 7.23 -27.02 10.10
N PRO A 469 8.42 -27.22 9.48
CA PRO A 469 8.92 -28.57 9.31
C PRO A 469 9.13 -29.15 10.70
N ASP A 470 8.45 -30.24 11.03
CA ASP A 470 8.68 -30.97 12.27
C ASP A 470 10.18 -31.28 12.37
N GLY A 471 10.87 -30.49 13.20
CA GLY A 471 12.25 -30.64 13.58
C GLY A 471 12.26 -30.84 15.08
N GLU A 472 12.70 -32.02 15.47
CA GLU A 472 12.80 -32.63 16.80
C GLU A 472 13.05 -31.64 17.96
N GLU A 473 12.37 -31.87 19.09
CA GLU A 473 12.65 -31.24 20.40
C GLU A 473 14.14 -31.28 20.79
#